data_AF-A0A2H3INW9-F1
#
_entry.id   AF-A0A2H3INW9-F1
#
_cell.length_a   1.000
_cell.length_b   1.000
_cell.length_c   1.000
_cell.angle_alpha   90.00
_cell.angle_beta   90.00
_cell.angle_gamma   90.00
#
_symmetry.space_group_name_H-M   'P 1'
#
loop_
_entity.id
_entity.type
_entity.pdbx_description
1 polymer ?
#
loop_
_entity_poly.entity_id
_entity_poly.type
_entity_poly.pdbx_seq_one_letter_code
_entity_poly.pdbx_strand_id
1 'polypeptide(L)'
;MAEPSFIGHLTPSPTSTASFSSLLPPFHLLPYYVVDRKNTIKMTYLGPFHILSYGTLLGAQIYQSFIGGTTAYKALPRPQFSALQNKLFPIYFSLQAALPIALALTFPGKFGTSDLSSVYGVIAPENRFAVLLPLGSVSVAGLVNLLYLTPKVGRVIKERFLQESIDGKKAYDAPPHSQKMTELNQRFGKLHGAEFIRSMA
;
A
#
# COMPACT_ATOMS: atom_id res chain seq x y z
N MET A 1 -46.91 -80.90 5.36
CA MET A 1 -47.30 -81.24 6.75
C MET A 1 -46.27 -80.57 7.65
N ALA A 2 -46.74 -79.62 8.49
CA ALA A 2 -46.10 -78.96 9.64
C ALA A 2 -44.83 -78.07 9.47
N GLU A 3 -45.04 -76.75 9.60
CA GLU A 3 -44.23 -75.77 10.38
C GLU A 3 -44.65 -75.85 11.88
N PRO A 4 -44.06 -75.16 12.91
CA PRO A 4 -43.05 -74.07 12.91
C PRO A 4 -41.96 -74.17 14.04
N SER A 5 -40.99 -73.23 14.11
CA SER A 5 -40.77 -72.30 15.26
C SER A 5 -39.40 -71.58 15.34
N PHE A 6 -39.54 -70.26 15.41
CA PHE A 6 -38.72 -69.11 15.83
C PHE A 6 -37.67 -69.28 16.96
N ILE A 7 -36.56 -68.52 16.91
CA ILE A 7 -36.22 -67.41 17.84
C ILE A 7 -34.95 -66.68 17.36
N GLY A 8 -35.06 -65.36 17.22
CA GLY A 8 -33.97 -64.45 16.86
C GLY A 8 -33.17 -63.95 18.06
N HIS A 9 -31.90 -63.58 17.81
CA HIS A 9 -31.06 -62.87 18.76
C HIS A 9 -30.73 -61.49 18.20
N LEU A 10 -31.34 -60.45 18.80
CA LEU A 10 -30.96 -59.05 18.62
C LEU A 10 -29.81 -58.74 19.59
N THR A 11 -28.77 -58.06 19.11
CA THR A 11 -27.75 -57.42 19.95
C THR A 11 -27.71 -55.92 19.64
N PRO A 12 -27.63 -55.04 20.66
CA PRO A 12 -27.84 -53.60 20.49
C PRO A 12 -26.61 -52.86 19.94
N SER A 13 -26.88 -51.80 19.17
CA SER A 13 -25.92 -50.80 18.72
C SER A 13 -25.48 -49.87 19.86
N PRO A 14 -24.18 -49.61 20.09
CA PRO A 14 -23.75 -48.60 21.03
C PRO A 14 -23.76 -47.20 20.38
N THR A 15 -24.78 -46.44 20.78
CA THR A 15 -24.74 -45.02 21.19
C THR A 15 -23.56 -44.13 20.75
N SER A 16 -23.93 -43.11 19.97
CA SER A 16 -23.22 -41.85 19.77
C SER A 16 -22.80 -41.21 21.11
N THR A 17 -21.50 -40.95 21.26
CA THR A 17 -20.97 -40.02 22.25
C THR A 17 -20.41 -38.81 21.51
N ALA A 18 -21.26 -37.78 21.34
CA ALA A 18 -20.82 -36.46 20.93
C ALA A 18 -20.08 -35.81 22.11
N SER A 19 -18.76 -35.73 22.03
CA SER A 19 -17.96 -34.91 22.94
C SER A 19 -17.91 -33.48 22.42
N PHE A 20 -18.76 -32.63 22.99
CA PHE A 20 -18.67 -31.19 22.88
C PHE A 20 -17.68 -30.70 23.95
N SER A 21 -16.45 -30.36 23.56
CA SER A 21 -15.56 -29.55 24.38
C SER A 21 -14.46 -28.86 23.59
N SER A 22 -14.24 -27.59 23.96
CA SER A 22 -13.18 -26.65 23.59
C SER A 22 -13.24 -26.08 22.15
N LEU A 23 -13.84 -24.91 21.95
CA LEU A 23 -13.31 -23.54 22.18
C LEU A 23 -12.05 -23.20 21.35
N LEU A 24 -12.29 -22.31 20.38
CA LEU A 24 -11.37 -21.41 19.67
C LEU A 24 -10.25 -22.05 18.81
N PRO A 25 -10.08 -21.63 17.54
CA PRO A 25 -8.92 -22.02 16.76
C PRO A 25 -7.65 -21.46 17.43
N PRO A 26 -6.56 -22.23 17.51
CA PRO A 26 -5.31 -21.72 18.03
C PRO A 26 -4.78 -20.64 17.09
N PHE A 27 -4.61 -19.42 17.62
CA PHE A 27 -3.77 -18.40 17.00
C PHE A 27 -2.32 -18.92 17.00
N HIS A 28 -1.93 -19.62 15.94
CA HIS A 28 -0.55 -20.05 15.74
C HIS A 28 0.29 -18.90 15.16
N LEU A 29 0.85 -18.07 16.05
CA LEU A 29 1.86 -17.06 15.74
C LEU A 29 3.30 -17.60 15.83
N LEU A 30 3.54 -18.84 15.40
CA LEU A 30 4.90 -19.40 15.32
C LEU A 30 5.13 -20.04 13.95
N PRO A 31 6.24 -19.73 13.25
CA PRO A 31 6.58 -20.37 12.00
C PRO A 31 6.96 -21.83 12.26
N TYR A 32 6.13 -22.77 11.81
CA TYR A 32 6.51 -24.19 11.80
C TYR A 32 7.29 -24.51 10.52
N TYR A 33 8.51 -25.02 10.71
CA TYR A 33 9.36 -25.53 9.63
C TYR A 33 8.77 -26.83 9.07
N VAL A 34 8.46 -26.86 7.78
CA VAL A 34 8.17 -28.10 7.05
C VAL A 34 9.40 -28.46 6.23
N VAL A 35 10.16 -29.46 6.70
CA VAL A 35 11.29 -30.02 5.96
C VAL A 35 10.75 -31.11 5.03
N ASP A 36 10.80 -30.87 3.71
CA ASP A 36 10.53 -31.90 2.71
C ASP A 36 11.75 -32.84 2.57
N ARG A 37 11.49 -34.09 2.15
CA ARG A 37 12.40 -35.24 2.05
C ARG A 37 13.65 -35.02 1.16
N LYS A 38 13.77 -33.84 0.54
CA LYS A 38 14.89 -33.43 -0.34
C LYS A 38 15.81 -32.36 0.26
N ASN A 39 15.76 -32.09 1.57
CA ASN A 39 16.58 -31.04 2.23
C ASN A 39 16.49 -29.67 1.52
N THR A 40 15.37 -29.37 0.86
CA THR A 40 15.13 -28.09 0.22
C THR A 40 14.35 -27.22 1.20
N ILE A 41 14.99 -26.21 1.78
CA ILE A 41 14.29 -25.21 2.59
C ILE A 41 13.39 -24.39 1.66
N LYS A 42 12.11 -24.77 1.55
CA LYS A 42 11.09 -23.93 0.91
C LYS A 42 10.71 -22.82 1.88
N MET A 43 11.42 -21.69 1.81
CA MET A 43 10.97 -20.43 2.43
C MET A 43 9.78 -19.85 1.64
N THR A 44 8.66 -20.57 1.58
CA THR A 44 7.46 -20.13 0.83
C THR A 44 6.46 -19.47 1.77
N TYR A 45 6.88 -18.42 2.50
CA TYR A 45 5.99 -17.57 3.30
C TYR A 45 6.05 -16.09 2.88
N LEU A 46 6.49 -15.79 1.65
CA LEU A 46 6.56 -14.42 1.12
C LEU A 46 5.19 -13.88 0.67
N GLY A 47 4.22 -14.75 0.38
CA GLY A 47 2.89 -14.37 -0.10
C GLY A 47 2.14 -13.39 0.83
N PRO A 48 2.05 -13.64 2.15
CA PRO A 48 1.45 -12.70 3.08
C PRO A 48 2.14 -11.32 3.07
N PHE A 49 3.47 -11.28 3.03
CA PHE A 49 4.22 -10.00 2.94
C PHE A 49 3.97 -9.28 1.61
N HIS A 50 3.81 -10.01 0.52
CA HIS A 50 3.44 -9.44 -0.78
C HIS A 50 2.06 -8.79 -0.73
N ILE A 51 1.06 -9.50 -0.20
CA ILE A 51 -0.31 -8.99 -0.06
C ILE A 51 -0.34 -7.78 0.88
N LEU A 52 0.35 -7.83 2.01
CA LEU A 52 0.41 -6.71 2.96
C LEU A 52 1.11 -5.49 2.34
N SER A 53 2.21 -5.68 1.62
CA SER A 53 2.91 -4.59 0.93
C SER A 53 2.03 -3.98 -0.16
N TYR A 54 1.34 -4.83 -0.93
CA TYR A 54 0.47 -4.41 -2.03
C TYR A 54 -0.74 -3.63 -1.49
N GLY A 55 -1.43 -4.21 -0.50
CA GLY A 55 -2.58 -3.60 0.15
C GLY A 55 -2.24 -2.29 0.85
N THR A 56 -1.07 -2.21 1.48
CA THR A 56 -0.60 -0.96 2.10
C THR A 56 -0.31 0.11 1.05
N LEU A 57 0.39 -0.24 -0.04
CA LEU A 57 0.71 0.70 -1.11
C LEU A 57 -0.56 1.22 -1.80
N LEU A 58 -1.45 0.31 -2.21
CA LEU A 58 -2.72 0.64 -2.85
C LEU A 58 -3.63 1.45 -1.91
N GLY A 59 -3.74 1.00 -0.65
CA GLY A 59 -4.53 1.68 0.37
C GLY A 59 -4.03 3.09 0.65
N ALA A 60 -2.71 3.28 0.79
CA ALA A 60 -2.10 4.58 0.98
C ALA A 60 -2.40 5.52 -0.22
N GLN A 61 -2.20 5.04 -1.46
CA GLN A 61 -2.47 5.79 -2.69
C GLN A 61 -3.92 6.29 -2.76
N ILE A 62 -4.88 5.38 -2.57
CA ILE A 62 -6.31 5.70 -2.64
C ILE A 62 -6.71 6.62 -1.49
N TYR A 63 -6.36 6.24 -0.26
CA TYR A 63 -6.78 6.98 0.92
C TYR A 63 -6.21 8.40 0.90
N GLN A 64 -4.89 8.55 0.72
CA GLN A 64 -4.26 9.87 0.81
C GLN A 64 -4.76 10.82 -0.27
N SER A 65 -4.91 10.35 -1.51
CA SER A 65 -5.20 11.23 -2.65
C SER A 65 -6.69 11.58 -2.76
N PHE A 66 -7.59 10.64 -2.46
CA PHE A 66 -9.02 10.83 -2.68
C PHE A 66 -9.83 11.07 -1.40
N ILE A 67 -9.37 10.57 -0.25
CA ILE A 67 -10.13 10.62 1.01
C ILE A 67 -9.47 11.58 2.00
N GLY A 68 -8.25 11.26 2.46
CA GLY A 68 -7.51 12.02 3.46
C GLY A 68 -7.21 13.44 3.00
N GLY A 69 -6.60 13.60 1.82
CA GLY A 69 -6.25 14.91 1.26
C GLY A 69 -7.46 15.79 0.98
N THR A 70 -8.52 15.24 0.36
CA THR A 70 -9.72 16.00 0.01
C THR A 70 -10.53 16.38 1.25
N THR A 71 -10.67 15.47 2.21
CA THR A 71 -11.33 15.74 3.49
C THR A 71 -10.56 16.81 4.27
N ALA A 72 -9.24 16.68 4.38
CA ALA A 72 -8.40 17.65 5.09
C ALA A 72 -8.45 19.04 4.43
N TYR A 73 -8.44 19.11 3.10
CA TYR A 73 -8.55 20.38 2.37
C TYR A 73 -9.87 21.10 2.65
N LYS A 74 -10.97 20.34 2.78
CA LYS A 74 -12.30 20.88 3.08
C LYS A 74 -12.47 21.26 4.56
N ALA A 75 -11.84 20.50 5.46
CA ALA A 75 -12.03 20.64 6.89
C ALA A 75 -11.08 21.64 7.57
N LEU A 76 -9.89 21.87 7.00
CA LEU A 76 -8.85 22.68 7.64
C LEU A 76 -8.66 24.04 6.94
N PRO A 77 -8.40 25.12 7.70
CA PRO A 77 -7.85 26.36 7.16
C PRO A 77 -6.59 26.08 6.33
N ARG A 78 -6.42 26.79 5.20
CA ARG A 78 -5.31 26.58 4.24
C ARG A 78 -3.92 26.48 4.88
N PRO A 79 -3.53 27.32 5.87
CA PRO A 79 -2.22 27.19 6.53
C PRO A 79 -2.07 25.88 7.30
N GLN A 80 -3.12 25.43 7.98
CA GLN A 80 -3.12 24.17 8.75
C GLN A 80 -3.09 22.96 7.81
N PHE A 81 -3.86 23.01 6.72
CA PHE A 81 -3.80 21.99 5.66
C PHE A 81 -2.41 21.87 5.04
N SER A 82 -1.77 23.01 4.72
CA SER A 82 -0.39 23.04 4.22
C SER A 82 0.60 22.44 5.22
N ALA A 83 0.49 22.79 6.51
CA ALA A 83 1.32 22.23 7.57
C ALA A 83 1.15 20.71 7.70
N LEU A 84 -0.09 20.20 7.63
CA LEU A 84 -0.39 18.77 7.66
C LEU A 84 0.24 18.04 6.47
N GLN A 85 0.05 18.55 5.24
CA GLN A 85 0.64 17.94 4.03
C GLN A 85 2.17 17.88 4.09
N ASN A 86 2.82 18.95 4.59
CA ASN A 86 4.28 18.97 4.76
C ASN A 86 4.81 17.87 5.68
N LYS A 87 3.97 17.33 6.57
CA LYS A 87 4.32 16.19 7.44
C LYS A 87 3.95 14.84 6.83
N LEU A 88 2.83 14.77 6.11
CA LEU A 88 2.35 13.53 5.50
C LEU A 88 3.11 13.15 4.23
N PHE A 89 3.45 14.11 3.36
CA PHE A 89 4.07 13.85 2.06
C PHE A 89 5.39 13.07 2.14
N PRO A 90 6.34 13.38 3.05
CA PRO A 90 7.55 12.57 3.17
C PRO A 90 7.26 11.11 3.53
N ILE A 91 6.29 10.84 4.40
CA ILE A 91 5.91 9.48 4.80
C ILE A 91 5.27 8.78 3.60
N TYR A 92 4.29 9.44 2.98
CA TYR A 92 3.56 8.91 1.83
C TYR A 92 4.47 8.57 0.65
N PHE A 93 5.34 9.49 0.23
CA PHE A 93 6.27 9.25 -0.87
C PHE A 93 7.38 8.26 -0.51
N SER A 94 7.73 8.12 0.77
CA SER A 94 8.62 7.04 1.22
C SER A 94 7.97 5.67 1.06
N LEU A 95 6.68 5.54 1.41
CA LEU A 95 5.92 4.31 1.16
C LEU A 95 5.81 4.03 -0.34
N GLN A 96 5.52 5.05 -1.16
CA GLN A 96 5.46 4.93 -2.62
C GLN A 96 6.82 4.49 -3.21
N ALA A 97 7.94 4.97 -2.66
CA ALA A 97 9.27 4.60 -3.10
C ALA A 97 9.67 3.18 -2.66
N ALA A 98 9.36 2.79 -1.41
CA ALA A 98 9.89 1.58 -0.78
C ALA A 98 9.01 0.34 -0.97
N LEU A 99 7.68 0.47 -0.94
CA LEU A 99 6.79 -0.69 -1.03
C LEU A 99 6.86 -1.43 -2.37
N PRO A 100 7.08 -0.79 -3.54
CA PRO A 100 7.30 -1.54 -4.78
C PRO A 100 8.57 -2.39 -4.76
N ILE A 101 9.60 -1.98 -4.00
CA ILE A 101 10.80 -2.79 -3.77
C ILE A 101 10.45 -4.01 -2.91
N ALA A 102 9.67 -3.83 -1.84
CA ALA A 102 9.17 -4.94 -1.03
C ALA A 102 8.31 -5.91 -1.86
N LEU A 103 7.47 -5.40 -2.76
CA LEU A 103 6.70 -6.21 -3.71
C LEU A 103 7.59 -7.00 -4.65
N ALA A 104 8.66 -6.39 -5.16
CA ALA A 104 9.60 -7.08 -6.03
C ALA A 104 10.36 -8.20 -5.28
N LEU A 105 10.79 -7.94 -4.05
CA LEU A 105 11.47 -8.93 -3.21
C LEU A 105 10.54 -10.10 -2.82
N THR A 106 9.25 -9.83 -2.65
CA THR A 106 8.24 -10.82 -2.23
C THR A 106 7.45 -11.41 -3.38
N PHE A 107 7.80 -11.07 -4.63
CA PHE A 107 7.05 -11.47 -5.82
C PHE A 107 6.81 -13.00 -5.85
N PRO A 108 5.55 -13.46 -5.83
CA PRO A 108 5.24 -14.87 -5.83
C PRO A 108 5.49 -15.43 -7.22
N GLY A 109 6.44 -16.37 -7.36
CA GLY A 109 6.79 -16.89 -8.67
C GLY A 109 5.57 -17.45 -9.42
N LYS A 110 4.64 -18.11 -8.72
CA LYS A 110 3.39 -18.60 -9.32
C LYS A 110 2.21 -17.65 -9.09
N PHE A 111 2.10 -16.66 -9.97
CA PHE A 111 0.84 -16.02 -10.40
C PHE A 111 0.81 -15.99 -11.95
N GLY A 112 0.86 -17.18 -12.57
CA GLY A 112 0.49 -17.36 -13.99
C GLY A 112 1.54 -17.05 -15.07
N THR A 113 2.76 -16.59 -14.76
CA THR A 113 3.71 -16.16 -15.81
C THR A 113 5.12 -16.76 -15.76
N SER A 114 5.66 -17.20 -14.62
CA SER A 114 7.00 -17.83 -14.55
C SER A 114 7.13 -18.80 -13.37
N ASP A 115 8.14 -19.68 -13.34
CA ASP A 115 8.47 -20.44 -12.12
C ASP A 115 9.41 -19.65 -11.18
N LEU A 116 9.90 -18.49 -11.63
CA LEU A 116 10.88 -17.65 -10.92
C LEU A 116 10.18 -16.71 -9.94
N SER A 117 10.66 -16.64 -8.70
CA SER A 117 10.12 -15.76 -7.65
C SER A 117 11.03 -14.58 -7.36
N SER A 118 10.55 -13.66 -6.52
CA SER A 118 11.31 -12.49 -6.06
C SER A 118 11.80 -11.65 -7.24
N VAL A 119 12.96 -11.00 -7.09
CA VAL A 119 13.56 -10.12 -8.10
C VAL A 119 13.74 -10.82 -9.44
N TYR A 120 14.10 -12.10 -9.45
CA TYR A 120 14.28 -12.89 -10.67
C TYR A 120 12.97 -13.05 -11.45
N GLY A 121 11.85 -13.24 -10.76
CA GLY A 121 10.53 -13.27 -11.37
C GLY A 121 10.13 -11.91 -11.95
N VAL A 122 10.42 -10.82 -11.24
CA VAL A 122 10.09 -9.46 -11.70
C VAL A 122 10.85 -9.08 -12.97
N ILE A 123 12.15 -9.39 -13.06
CA ILE A 123 12.98 -9.02 -14.22
C ILE A 123 12.83 -9.99 -15.40
N ALA A 124 12.08 -11.08 -15.22
CA ALA A 124 11.83 -12.06 -16.27
C ALA A 124 11.21 -11.38 -17.51
N PRO A 125 11.62 -11.75 -18.75
CA PRO A 125 11.15 -11.11 -19.98
C PRO A 125 9.62 -10.95 -20.06
N GLU A 126 8.89 -11.97 -19.64
CA GLU A 126 7.43 -12.05 -19.58
C GLU A 126 6.79 -11.04 -18.62
N ASN A 127 7.52 -10.62 -17.59
CA ASN A 127 7.02 -9.73 -16.52
C ASN A 127 7.48 -8.28 -16.67
N ARG A 128 8.26 -7.96 -17.71
CA ARG A 128 8.82 -6.61 -17.91
C ARG A 128 7.76 -5.51 -17.96
N PHE A 129 6.70 -5.71 -18.73
CA PHE A 129 5.65 -4.70 -18.92
C PHE A 129 4.55 -4.78 -17.85
N ALA A 130 4.22 -5.98 -17.39
CA ALA A 130 3.12 -6.19 -16.45
C ALA A 130 3.52 -5.96 -14.98
N VAL A 131 4.80 -6.13 -14.64
CA VAL A 131 5.28 -6.09 -13.25
C VAL A 131 6.43 -5.10 -13.08
N LEU A 132 7.55 -5.30 -13.79
CA LEU A 132 8.75 -4.49 -13.59
C LEU A 132 8.50 -3.00 -13.91
N LEU A 133 7.88 -2.70 -15.05
CA LEU A 133 7.65 -1.33 -15.48
C LEU A 133 6.72 -0.58 -14.51
N PRO A 134 5.55 -1.10 -14.10
CA PRO A 134 4.71 -0.46 -13.09
C PRO A 134 5.39 -0.31 -11.71
N LEU A 135 6.06 -1.35 -11.21
CA LEU A 135 6.76 -1.24 -9.91
C LEU A 135 7.89 -0.20 -9.98
N GLY A 136 8.66 -0.22 -11.07
CA GLY A 136 9.73 0.73 -11.32
C GLY A 136 9.21 2.16 -11.48
N SER A 137 8.12 2.37 -12.22
CA SER A 137 7.53 3.70 -12.41
C SER A 137 7.07 4.30 -11.09
N VAL A 138 6.34 3.52 -10.29
CA VAL A 138 5.82 3.95 -8.98
C VAL A 138 6.97 4.28 -8.03
N SER A 139 7.99 3.40 -7.93
CA SER A 139 9.16 3.66 -7.07
C SER A 139 9.93 4.91 -7.48
N VAL A 140 10.20 5.07 -8.78
CA VAL A 140 10.93 6.24 -9.30
C VAL A 140 10.10 7.51 -9.10
N ALA A 141 8.80 7.47 -9.35
CA ALA A 141 7.91 8.61 -9.12
C ALA A 141 7.90 9.02 -7.64
N GLY A 142 7.80 8.05 -6.73
CA GLY A 142 7.90 8.28 -5.28
C GLY A 142 9.23 8.93 -4.88
N LEU A 143 10.36 8.45 -5.40
CA LEU A 143 11.68 9.05 -5.15
C LEU A 143 11.80 10.47 -5.69
N VAL A 144 11.31 10.74 -6.91
CA VAL A 144 11.31 12.09 -7.49
C VAL A 144 10.45 13.04 -6.66
N ASN A 145 9.28 12.60 -6.21
CA ASN A 145 8.44 13.38 -5.33
C ASN A 145 9.15 13.67 -3.99
N LEU A 146 9.66 12.63 -3.34
CA LEU A 146 10.30 12.72 -2.02
C LEU A 146 11.56 13.59 -2.02
N LEU A 147 12.48 13.37 -2.97
CA LEU A 147 13.82 13.94 -2.94
C LEU A 147 13.94 15.25 -3.71
N TYR A 148 13.04 15.51 -4.67
CA TYR A 148 13.16 16.67 -5.55
C TYR A 148 11.95 17.61 -5.48
N LEU A 149 10.73 17.11 -5.70
CA LEU A 149 9.57 17.99 -5.80
C LEU A 149 9.12 18.52 -4.44
N THR A 150 8.96 17.67 -3.43
CA THR A 150 8.50 18.09 -2.09
C THR A 150 9.43 19.13 -1.45
N PRO A 151 10.77 18.96 -1.48
CA PRO A 151 11.68 20.01 -1.01
C PRO A 151 11.54 21.32 -1.80
N LYS A 152 11.29 21.26 -3.12
CA LYS A 152 11.10 22.45 -3.96
C LYS A 152 9.79 23.17 -3.67
N VAL A 153 8.68 22.45 -3.54
CA VAL A 153 7.40 23.03 -3.14
C VAL A 153 7.52 23.68 -1.77
N GLY A 154 8.18 23.02 -0.81
CA GLY A 154 8.45 23.59 0.51
C GLY A 154 9.20 24.92 0.47
N ARG A 155 10.18 25.09 -0.44
CA ARG A 155 10.88 26.38 -0.63
C ARG A 155 9.94 27.45 -1.18
N VAL A 156 9.14 27.14 -2.19
CA VAL A 156 8.19 28.10 -2.77
C VAL A 156 7.12 28.50 -1.74
N ILE A 157 6.66 27.57 -0.91
CA ILE A 157 5.72 27.88 0.19
C ILE A 157 6.36 28.86 1.19
N LYS A 158 7.63 28.65 1.57
CA LYS A 158 8.36 29.58 2.46
C LYS A 158 8.50 30.97 1.83
N GLU A 159 8.86 31.04 0.54
CA GLU A 159 8.95 32.31 -0.19
C GLU A 159 7.60 33.02 -0.27
N ARG A 160 6.50 32.27 -0.48
CA ARG A 160 5.14 32.82 -0.44
C ARG A 160 4.83 33.40 0.93
N PHE A 161 5.09 32.68 2.02
CA PHE A 161 4.84 33.20 3.36
C PHE A 161 5.63 34.48 3.66
N LEU A 162 6.89 34.57 3.23
CA LEU A 162 7.66 35.81 3.35
C LEU A 162 7.01 36.95 2.55
N GLN A 163 6.60 36.67 1.32
CA GLN A 163 5.93 37.68 0.48
C GLN A 163 4.57 38.10 1.03
N GLU A 164 3.82 37.19 1.69
CA GLU A 164 2.58 37.55 2.38
C GLU A 164 2.81 38.57 3.50
N SER A 165 3.92 38.45 4.24
CA SER A 165 4.31 39.41 5.28
C SER A 165 4.72 40.76 4.70
N ILE A 166 5.38 40.78 3.53
CA ILE A 166 5.78 42.00 2.83
C ILE A 166 4.56 42.72 2.24
N ASP A 167 3.68 41.97 1.57
CA ASP A 167 2.51 42.52 0.88
C ASP A 167 1.35 42.82 1.83
N GLY A 168 1.38 42.31 3.07
CA GLY A 168 0.25 42.38 4.02
C GLY A 168 -1.00 41.64 3.52
N LYS A 169 -0.86 40.73 2.56
CA LYS A 169 -1.95 40.07 1.83
C LYS A 169 -1.65 38.59 1.62
N LYS A 170 -2.63 37.71 1.79
CA LYS A 170 -2.43 36.26 1.63
C LYS A 170 -2.31 35.87 0.17
N ALA A 171 -1.53 34.83 -0.09
CA ALA A 171 -1.26 34.35 -1.44
C ALA A 171 -2.49 33.73 -2.13
N TYR A 172 -3.58 33.52 -1.39
CA TYR A 172 -4.84 32.94 -1.85
C TYR A 172 -6.03 33.90 -1.74
N ASP A 173 -5.80 35.17 -1.40
CA ASP A 173 -6.83 36.21 -1.42
C ASP A 173 -7.19 36.61 -2.87
N ALA A 174 -8.27 37.37 -3.06
CA ALA A 174 -8.65 37.85 -4.38
C ALA A 174 -7.58 38.78 -4.99
N PRO A 175 -7.38 38.79 -6.33
CA PRO A 175 -6.47 39.73 -7.00
C PRO A 175 -6.78 41.22 -6.71
N PRO A 176 -5.85 42.16 -6.99
CA PRO A 176 -4.51 41.94 -7.53
C PRO A 176 -3.49 41.51 -6.47
N HIS A 177 -2.47 40.76 -6.87
CA HIS A 177 -1.29 40.47 -6.05
C HIS A 177 -0.08 41.23 -6.61
N SER A 178 0.97 41.37 -5.81
CA SER A 178 2.26 41.84 -6.31
C SER A 178 2.74 40.96 -7.47
N GLN A 179 3.59 41.52 -8.35
CA GLN A 179 4.21 40.75 -9.43
C GLN A 179 4.96 39.55 -8.86
N LYS A 180 5.67 39.75 -7.75
CA LYS A 180 6.43 38.69 -7.08
C LYS A 180 5.53 37.57 -6.57
N MET A 181 4.44 37.89 -5.89
CA MET A 181 3.48 36.88 -5.42
C MET A 181 2.81 36.13 -6.59
N THR A 182 2.53 36.82 -7.69
CA THR A 182 1.98 36.20 -8.91
C THR A 182 2.92 35.14 -9.49
N GLU A 183 4.20 35.46 -9.62
CA GLU A 183 5.22 34.49 -10.06
C GLU A 183 5.33 33.30 -9.12
N LEU A 184 5.30 33.54 -7.80
CA LEU A 184 5.36 32.49 -6.78
C LEU A 184 4.15 31.57 -6.84
N ASN A 185 2.94 32.12 -7.03
CA ASN A 185 1.71 31.34 -7.18
C ASN A 185 1.75 30.46 -8.44
N GLN A 186 2.28 30.97 -9.56
CA GLN A 186 2.46 30.16 -10.77
C GLN A 186 3.47 29.03 -10.56
N ARG A 187 4.60 29.32 -9.92
CA ARG A 187 5.62 28.30 -9.60
C ARG A 187 5.04 27.22 -8.68
N PHE A 188 4.29 27.64 -7.65
CA PHE A 188 3.60 26.74 -6.74
C PHE A 188 2.64 25.82 -7.50
N GLY A 189 1.76 26.38 -8.34
CA GLY A 189 0.80 25.59 -9.12
C GLY A 189 1.45 24.56 -10.03
N LYS A 190 2.53 24.93 -10.73
CA LYS A 190 3.30 24.01 -11.60
C LYS A 190 3.93 22.86 -10.81
N LEU A 191 4.62 23.17 -9.71
CA LEU A 191 5.31 22.15 -8.92
C LEU A 191 4.33 21.24 -8.20
N HIS A 192 3.30 21.80 -7.56
CA HIS A 192 2.30 21.03 -6.83
C HIS A 192 1.45 20.15 -7.77
N GLY A 193 1.10 20.64 -8.96
CA GLY A 193 0.45 19.83 -9.99
C GLY A 193 1.33 18.67 -10.47
N ALA A 194 2.63 18.90 -10.64
CA ALA A 194 3.57 17.85 -11.04
C ALA A 194 3.72 16.74 -9.97
N GLU A 195 3.70 17.09 -8.68
CA GLU A 195 3.69 16.12 -7.58
C GLU A 195 2.45 15.24 -7.61
N PHE A 196 1.28 15.84 -7.81
CA PHE A 196 0.01 15.13 -7.88
C PHE A 196 -0.01 14.13 -9.05
N ILE A 197 0.36 14.55 -10.25
CA ILE A 197 0.40 13.67 -11.43
C ILE A 197 1.34 12.48 -11.20
N ARG A 198 2.53 12.73 -10.65
CA ARG A 198 3.51 11.66 -10.36
C ARG A 198 3.07 10.75 -9.23
N SER A 199 2.27 11.24 -8.30
CA SER A 199 1.67 10.37 -7.30
C SER A 199 0.74 9.33 -7.92
N MET A 200 0.10 9.64 -9.05
CA MET A 200 -0.87 8.76 -9.72
C MET A 200 -0.22 7.79 -10.74
N ALA A 201 1.11 7.82 -10.87
CA ALA A 201 1.90 6.94 -11.75
C ALA A 201 2.38 5.70 -11.00
#